data_AF-E3MW83-F1
#
_entry.id   AF-E3MW83-F1
#
_cell.length_a   1.000
_cell.length_b   1.000
_cell.length_c   1.000
_cell.angle_alpha   90.00
_cell.angle_beta   90.00
_cell.angle_gamma   90.00
#
_symmetry.space_group_name_H-M   'P 1'
#
loop_
_entity.id
_entity.type
_entity.pdbx_description
1 polymer ?
#
loop_
_entity_poly.entity_id
_entity_poly.type
_entity_poly.pdbx_seq_one_letter_code
_entity_poly.pdbx_strand_id
1 'polypeptide(L)'
;MSNSNSSEVFDESLSSKVFDNPHLLEIIVSNLTWNCESNLSTRLINKSFNYQFLRIIRRNHRKMKIEFIGEPERSEETAKDWIYINYRKIKKSIINGYFNFLNKVVGVKVEEIITKFLWLPEEMFARNLHDIIYSDLIGGNRGSVRKLIGLEEVCEGCVDCMDMAKRCVEYGPLRFQVLKGIKKPIHYRKLHISDKLLEIVANHCTLNSTTREDCFKKLNNIIRRSISCDTLVLWICEIREHYINGVRENAHFAMPREVLDFMIKKWNVKTIRMNMIACTREKKCYENWIDRGYFTKIKLDDPYWKTGQSGDLKLQHLSVKVSDSYDCAGGLMYSNPKTVYEKNFENYIANLRRLFQMDKISIDCGHWRQKHSASLEEFMKNILRVIQLEKQRKLEVNIQFFTEICSFKVGNSEELAEIPSEYSLLSDRVECIRMSVSLDVVESGPERLNMIKWVGRRFQVKDMDNHFTLNLNIYVKETELRELDNGLMETHPNSLIGVFLQLVT
;
A
#
# COMPACT_ATOMS: atom_id res chain seq x y z
N MET A 1 21.99 -72.30 2.65
CA MET A 1 22.10 -71.02 3.38
C MET A 1 22.31 -69.91 2.39
N SER A 2 21.51 -68.88 2.57
CA SER A 2 21.19 -67.73 1.72
C SER A 2 22.36 -66.77 1.50
N ASN A 3 22.39 -66.17 0.30
CA ASN A 3 22.57 -64.72 0.11
C ASN A 3 22.21 -64.37 -1.35
N SER A 4 21.04 -63.79 -1.57
CA SER A 4 20.75 -63.04 -2.80
C SER A 4 20.25 -61.65 -2.40
N ASN A 5 21.16 -60.69 -2.52
CA ASN A 5 20.86 -59.26 -2.52
C ASN A 5 19.88 -58.95 -3.66
N SER A 6 18.63 -58.63 -3.35
CA SER A 6 17.76 -57.93 -4.29
C SER A 6 17.95 -56.42 -4.09
N SER A 7 18.86 -55.83 -4.87
CA SER A 7 18.80 -54.40 -5.12
C SER A 7 17.55 -54.13 -5.96
N GLU A 8 16.56 -53.42 -5.42
CA GLU A 8 15.45 -52.88 -6.19
C GLU A 8 16.02 -52.02 -7.32
N VAL A 9 15.87 -52.48 -8.55
CA VAL A 9 16.21 -51.72 -9.75
C VAL A 9 15.19 -50.60 -9.86
N PHE A 10 15.58 -49.39 -9.45
CA PHE A 10 14.83 -48.18 -9.76
C PHE A 10 14.70 -48.08 -11.29
N ASP A 11 13.47 -48.19 -11.80
CA ASP A 11 13.18 -48.11 -13.24
C ASP A 11 13.44 -46.68 -13.74
N GLU A 12 14.67 -46.44 -14.24
CA GLU A 12 15.12 -45.16 -14.81
C GLU A 12 14.19 -44.64 -15.92
N SER A 13 13.38 -45.51 -16.54
CA SER A 13 12.44 -45.16 -17.60
C SER A 13 11.21 -44.38 -17.10
N LEU A 14 10.80 -44.56 -15.84
CA LEU A 14 9.69 -43.81 -15.23
C LEU A 14 10.15 -42.45 -14.70
N SER A 15 11.35 -42.41 -14.10
CA SER A 15 11.98 -41.17 -13.61
C SER A 15 12.20 -40.18 -14.76
N SER A 16 12.76 -40.64 -15.88
CA SER A 16 12.94 -39.81 -17.09
C SER A 16 11.62 -39.26 -17.63
N LYS A 17 10.55 -40.06 -17.69
CA LYS A 17 9.22 -39.58 -18.13
C LYS A 17 8.66 -38.42 -17.30
N VAL A 18 8.97 -38.36 -16.00
CA VAL A 18 8.55 -37.26 -15.12
C VAL A 18 9.49 -36.05 -15.26
N PHE A 19 10.81 -36.27 -15.19
CA PHE A 19 11.79 -35.19 -15.16
C PHE A 19 12.17 -34.62 -16.53
N ASP A 20 11.79 -35.28 -17.62
CA ASP A 20 11.92 -34.76 -18.98
C ASP A 20 10.61 -34.13 -19.50
N ASN A 21 9.50 -34.24 -18.77
CA ASN A 21 8.25 -33.57 -19.09
C ASN A 21 8.27 -32.11 -18.60
N PRO A 22 8.29 -31.10 -19.50
CA PRO A 22 8.44 -29.70 -19.09
C PRO A 22 7.28 -29.18 -18.24
N HIS A 23 6.06 -29.68 -18.45
CA HIS A 23 4.87 -29.25 -17.73
C HIS A 23 4.85 -29.80 -16.30
N LEU A 24 5.11 -31.09 -16.13
CA LEU A 24 5.23 -31.71 -14.81
C LEU A 24 6.39 -31.10 -14.03
N LEU A 25 7.51 -30.88 -14.70
CA LEU A 25 8.68 -30.29 -14.06
C LEU A 25 8.44 -28.82 -13.68
N GLU A 26 7.73 -28.02 -14.48
CA GLU A 26 7.31 -26.68 -14.08
C GLU A 26 6.40 -26.69 -12.85
N ILE A 27 5.46 -27.65 -12.73
CA ILE A 27 4.59 -27.79 -11.55
C ILE A 27 5.41 -28.17 -10.31
N ILE A 28 6.25 -29.21 -10.41
CA ILE A 28 7.10 -29.68 -9.30
C ILE A 28 8.00 -28.55 -8.81
N VAL A 29 8.71 -27.91 -9.74
CA VAL A 29 9.66 -26.85 -9.43
C VAL A 29 8.96 -25.58 -8.95
N SER A 30 7.76 -25.25 -9.42
CA SER A 30 6.99 -24.10 -8.92
C SER A 30 6.65 -24.26 -7.44
N ASN A 31 6.39 -25.49 -6.99
CA ASN A 31 6.19 -25.78 -5.57
C ASN A 31 7.51 -25.71 -4.77
N LEU A 32 8.64 -26.15 -5.34
CA LEU A 32 9.94 -26.18 -4.65
C LEU A 32 10.67 -24.83 -4.60
N THR A 33 10.63 -24.06 -5.68
CA THR A 33 11.15 -22.67 -5.74
C THR A 33 10.39 -21.76 -4.79
N TRP A 34 9.24 -22.22 -4.27
CA TRP A 34 8.56 -21.56 -3.18
C TRP A 34 9.28 -21.67 -1.81
N ASN A 35 10.35 -22.45 -1.71
CA ASN A 35 11.26 -22.43 -0.56
C ASN A 35 12.69 -22.57 -1.07
N CYS A 36 13.09 -21.65 -1.96
CA CYS A 36 14.28 -21.79 -2.77
C CYS A 36 15.56 -22.00 -1.96
N GLU A 37 15.69 -21.42 -0.76
CA GLU A 37 16.88 -21.53 0.09
C GLU A 37 17.08 -22.96 0.61
N SER A 38 16.02 -23.56 1.16
CA SER A 38 16.06 -24.96 1.65
C SER A 38 16.10 -25.97 0.50
N ASN A 39 15.57 -25.61 -0.67
CA ASN A 39 15.51 -26.48 -1.85
C ASN A 39 16.64 -26.24 -2.85
N LEU A 40 17.68 -25.46 -2.54
CA LEU A 40 18.78 -25.20 -3.48
C LEU A 40 19.47 -26.50 -3.93
N SER A 41 19.56 -27.51 -3.06
CA SER A 41 20.16 -28.81 -3.38
C SER A 41 19.37 -29.58 -4.43
N THR A 42 18.05 -29.39 -4.52
CA THR A 42 17.20 -30.04 -5.54
C THR A 42 17.59 -29.65 -6.97
N ARG A 43 18.30 -28.52 -7.15
CA ARG A 43 18.88 -28.14 -8.44
C ARG A 43 19.89 -29.16 -8.96
N LEU A 44 20.47 -29.98 -8.09
CA LEU A 44 21.47 -30.96 -8.47
C LEU A 44 20.88 -32.27 -9.00
N ILE A 45 19.53 -32.41 -9.03
CA ILE A 45 18.85 -33.61 -9.55
C ILE A 45 19.26 -33.89 -11.00
N ASN A 46 19.08 -32.92 -11.90
CA ASN A 46 19.60 -32.97 -13.27
C ASN A 46 19.62 -31.58 -13.94
N LYS A 47 20.15 -31.50 -15.17
CA LYS A 47 20.28 -30.24 -15.93
C LYS A 47 18.91 -29.59 -16.22
N SER A 48 17.91 -30.36 -16.63
CA SER A 48 16.56 -29.88 -16.93
C SER A 48 15.89 -29.29 -15.69
N PHE A 49 16.05 -29.95 -14.55
CA PHE A 49 15.56 -29.52 -13.25
C PHE A 49 16.20 -28.20 -12.82
N ASN A 50 17.53 -28.11 -12.86
CA ASN A 50 18.25 -26.88 -12.56
C ASN A 50 17.80 -25.73 -13.47
N TYR A 51 17.65 -25.98 -14.77
CA TYR A 51 17.23 -24.96 -15.73
C TYR A 51 15.86 -24.38 -15.39
N GLN A 52 14.84 -25.24 -15.17
CA GLN A 52 13.50 -24.75 -14.82
C GLN A 52 13.47 -24.10 -13.43
N PHE A 53 14.25 -24.62 -12.47
CA PHE A 53 14.37 -24.02 -11.13
C PHE A 53 14.88 -22.58 -11.21
N LEU A 54 15.96 -22.36 -11.95
CA LEU A 54 16.48 -21.01 -12.18
C LEU A 54 15.50 -20.15 -12.99
N ARG A 55 14.81 -20.72 -13.99
CA ARG A 55 13.81 -19.98 -14.80
C ARG A 55 12.65 -19.47 -13.95
N ILE A 56 12.12 -20.28 -13.05
CA ILE A 56 11.02 -19.88 -12.16
C ILE A 56 11.50 -18.84 -11.14
N ILE A 57 12.70 -18.99 -10.57
CA ILE A 57 13.28 -17.95 -9.69
C ILE A 57 13.40 -16.62 -10.45
N ARG A 58 13.92 -16.63 -11.69
CA ARG A 58 13.98 -15.42 -12.54
C ARG A 58 12.61 -14.80 -12.71
N ARG A 59 11.58 -15.59 -13.04
CA ARG A 59 10.21 -15.09 -13.23
C ARG A 59 9.68 -14.42 -11.96
N ASN A 60 9.84 -15.09 -10.82
CA ASN A 60 9.24 -14.66 -9.55
C ASN A 60 9.97 -13.48 -8.89
N HIS A 61 11.25 -13.23 -9.24
CA HIS A 61 12.08 -12.17 -8.64
C HIS A 61 12.33 -10.97 -9.55
N ARG A 62 11.69 -10.91 -10.74
CA ARG A 62 11.65 -9.67 -11.52
C ARG A 62 10.97 -8.53 -10.77
N LYS A 63 10.00 -8.88 -9.91
CA LYS A 63 9.32 -7.96 -9.01
C LYS A 63 9.75 -8.29 -7.59
N MET A 64 10.34 -7.30 -6.93
CA MET A 64 10.85 -7.41 -5.59
C MET A 64 10.01 -6.54 -4.67
N LYS A 65 9.40 -7.15 -3.66
CA LYS A 65 8.78 -6.45 -2.54
C LYS A 65 9.59 -6.75 -1.28
N ILE A 66 10.11 -5.71 -0.64
CA ILE A 66 10.97 -5.81 0.54
C ILE A 66 10.31 -5.00 1.65
N GLU A 67 9.88 -5.64 2.73
CA GLU A 67 9.11 -4.94 3.76
C GLU A 67 9.36 -5.47 5.17
N PHE A 68 9.21 -4.59 6.15
CA PHE A 68 9.08 -4.95 7.55
C PHE A 68 7.60 -5.07 7.91
N ILE A 69 7.23 -6.17 8.56
CA ILE A 69 5.84 -6.48 8.92
C ILE A 69 5.74 -6.77 10.41
N GLY A 70 4.61 -6.34 10.99
CA GLY A 70 4.31 -6.42 12.41
C GLY A 70 4.57 -5.11 13.15
N GLU A 71 4.36 -5.14 14.46
CA GLU A 71 4.58 -3.98 15.32
C GLU A 71 6.07 -3.56 15.30
N PRO A 72 6.36 -2.24 15.35
CA PRO A 72 7.68 -1.74 15.65
C PRO A 72 8.06 -2.19 17.05
N GLU A 73 9.00 -3.12 17.18
CA GLU A 73 9.67 -3.31 18.46
C GLU A 73 10.47 -2.03 18.74
N ARG A 74 10.01 -1.25 19.72
CA ARG A 74 10.62 0.04 20.11
C ARG A 74 11.94 -0.13 20.87
N SER A 75 12.56 -1.31 20.83
CA SER A 75 13.72 -1.70 21.62
C SER A 75 14.85 -2.15 20.70
N GLU A 76 16.03 -1.53 20.84
CA GLU A 76 17.28 -1.96 20.17
C GLU A 76 17.68 -3.40 20.54
N GLU A 77 17.25 -3.90 21.70
CA GLU A 77 17.60 -5.21 22.23
C GLU A 77 16.72 -6.36 21.71
N THR A 78 15.55 -6.07 21.12
CA THR A 78 14.62 -7.09 20.60
C THR A 78 14.46 -7.10 19.09
N ALA A 79 15.10 -6.18 18.35
CA ALA A 79 14.86 -5.95 16.93
C ALA A 79 14.85 -7.23 16.09
N LYS A 80 13.67 -7.63 15.58
CA LYS A 80 13.44 -8.74 14.62
C LYS A 80 14.66 -9.03 13.74
N ASP A 81 15.19 -10.24 13.79
CA ASP A 81 16.37 -10.67 13.02
C ASP A 81 16.06 -11.00 11.55
N TRP A 82 14.86 -10.65 11.07
CA TRP A 82 14.34 -11.00 9.76
C TRP A 82 13.59 -9.84 9.08
N ILE A 83 13.42 -9.95 7.76
CA ILE A 83 12.60 -9.06 6.94
C ILE A 83 11.72 -9.89 6.00
N TYR A 84 10.71 -9.29 5.37
CA TYR A 84 9.99 -9.97 4.30
C TYR A 84 10.54 -9.59 2.92
N ILE A 85 10.91 -10.59 2.13
CA ILE A 85 11.22 -10.43 0.70
C ILE A 85 10.26 -11.30 -0.09
N ASN A 86 9.51 -10.70 -1.01
CA ASN A 86 8.46 -11.35 -1.79
C ASN A 86 7.54 -12.20 -0.90
N TYR A 87 7.14 -11.60 0.23
CA TYR A 87 6.21 -12.17 1.19
C TYR A 87 6.73 -13.40 1.97
N ARG A 88 8.05 -13.59 2.01
CA ARG A 88 8.71 -14.58 2.86
C ARG A 88 9.62 -13.95 3.86
N LYS A 89 9.62 -14.51 5.05
CA LYS A 89 10.55 -14.18 6.12
C LYS A 89 11.95 -14.64 5.73
N ILE A 90 12.90 -13.72 5.72
CA ILE A 90 14.32 -13.96 5.40
C ILE A 90 15.16 -13.35 6.52
N LYS A 91 16.09 -14.13 7.06
CA LYS A 91 17.01 -13.66 8.10
C LYS A 91 17.93 -12.56 7.57
N LYS A 92 18.17 -11.52 8.38
CA LYS A 92 19.05 -10.40 8.04
C LYS A 92 20.45 -10.84 7.60
N SER A 93 21.00 -11.85 8.25
CA SER A 93 22.36 -12.37 8.00
C SER A 93 22.56 -12.98 6.61
N ILE A 94 21.51 -13.46 5.96
CA ILE A 94 21.62 -14.15 4.66
C ILE A 94 21.23 -13.26 3.47
N ILE A 95 20.69 -12.06 3.71
CA ILE A 95 20.17 -11.17 2.64
C ILE A 95 21.24 -10.88 1.58
N ASN A 96 22.46 -10.55 2.01
CA ASN A 96 23.55 -10.24 1.09
C ASN A 96 23.83 -11.45 0.16
N GLY A 97 24.02 -12.64 0.74
CA GLY A 97 24.21 -13.87 -0.02
C GLY A 97 23.04 -14.18 -0.94
N TYR A 98 21.80 -13.93 -0.48
CA TYR A 98 20.59 -14.11 -1.26
C TYR A 98 20.51 -13.17 -2.47
N PHE A 99 20.78 -11.88 -2.29
CA PHE A 99 20.80 -10.90 -3.39
C PHE A 99 21.90 -11.21 -4.40
N ASN A 100 23.11 -11.52 -3.92
CA ASN A 100 24.21 -11.94 -4.77
C ASN A 100 23.87 -13.22 -5.57
N PHE A 101 23.20 -14.20 -4.95
CA PHE A 101 22.72 -15.39 -5.63
C PHE A 101 21.74 -15.03 -6.75
N LEU A 102 20.71 -14.23 -6.46
CA LEU A 102 19.72 -13.80 -7.45
C LEU A 102 20.38 -13.06 -8.63
N ASN A 103 21.31 -12.16 -8.37
CA ASN A 103 21.95 -11.38 -9.41
C ASN A 103 22.99 -12.19 -10.18
N LYS A 104 24.03 -12.70 -9.50
CA LYS A 104 25.22 -13.27 -10.14
C LYS A 104 25.03 -14.72 -10.60
N VAL A 105 24.30 -15.53 -9.85
CA VAL A 105 24.13 -16.96 -10.14
C VAL A 105 22.89 -17.19 -10.99
N VAL A 106 21.76 -16.63 -10.55
CA VAL A 106 20.50 -16.80 -11.27
C VAL A 106 20.43 -15.88 -12.48
N GLY A 107 21.02 -14.68 -12.43
CA GLY A 107 20.92 -13.70 -13.53
C GLY A 107 19.56 -13.00 -13.56
N VAL A 108 18.98 -12.73 -12.39
CA VAL A 108 17.71 -11.99 -12.29
C VAL A 108 17.93 -10.55 -12.75
N LYS A 109 17.18 -10.14 -13.77
CA LYS A 109 17.06 -8.73 -14.16
C LYS A 109 15.85 -8.15 -13.44
N VAL A 110 16.07 -7.48 -12.32
CA VAL A 110 14.98 -6.89 -11.55
C VAL A 110 14.37 -5.73 -12.35
N GLU A 111 13.04 -5.72 -12.43
CA GLU A 111 12.26 -4.74 -13.19
C GLU A 111 11.48 -3.79 -12.24
N GLU A 112 11.03 -4.30 -11.10
CA GLU A 112 10.26 -3.54 -10.12
C GLU A 112 10.78 -3.80 -8.70
N ILE A 113 11.01 -2.73 -7.94
CA ILE A 113 11.35 -2.80 -6.51
C ILE A 113 10.37 -1.91 -5.74
N ILE A 114 9.73 -2.49 -4.73
CA ILE A 114 8.90 -1.77 -3.79
C ILE A 114 9.40 -2.09 -2.40
N THR A 115 9.82 -1.07 -1.67
CA THR A 115 10.17 -1.19 -0.28
C THR A 115 9.10 -0.57 0.61
N LYS A 116 8.89 -1.13 1.79
CA LYS A 116 7.97 -0.58 2.79
C LYS A 116 8.57 -0.67 4.18
N PHE A 117 8.40 0.40 4.96
CA PHE A 117 8.78 0.43 6.37
C PHE A 117 10.25 0.11 6.62
N LEU A 118 11.14 0.41 5.65
CA LEU A 118 12.58 0.17 5.81
C LEU A 118 13.23 1.07 6.87
N TRP A 119 12.51 2.07 7.37
CA TRP A 119 12.93 2.94 8.45
C TRP A 119 12.66 2.38 9.86
N LEU A 120 11.87 1.30 9.98
CA LEU A 120 11.62 0.63 11.25
C LEU A 120 12.85 -0.06 11.87
N PRO A 121 13.70 -0.80 11.12
CA PRO A 121 14.92 -1.36 11.70
C PRO A 121 15.94 -0.29 12.11
N GLU A 122 16.98 -0.73 12.81
CA GLU A 122 18.16 0.06 13.11
C GLU A 122 18.70 0.78 11.86
N GLU A 123 19.09 2.05 12.03
CA GLU A 123 19.54 2.90 10.94
C GLU A 123 20.74 2.31 10.18
N MET A 124 21.69 1.69 10.88
CA MET A 124 22.85 1.05 10.24
C MET A 124 22.41 -0.09 9.31
N PHE A 125 21.51 -0.94 9.78
CA PHE A 125 20.94 -2.01 8.96
C PHE A 125 20.16 -1.45 7.76
N ALA A 126 19.33 -0.42 7.97
CA ALA A 126 18.53 0.20 6.92
C ALA A 126 19.41 0.78 5.78
N ARG A 127 20.50 1.46 6.15
CA ARG A 127 21.48 2.01 5.21
C ARG A 127 22.23 0.89 4.47
N ASN A 128 22.70 -0.12 5.20
CA ASN A 128 23.36 -1.28 4.58
C ASN A 128 22.41 -2.00 3.62
N LEU A 129 21.14 -2.19 3.99
CA LEU A 129 20.12 -2.79 3.13
C LEU A 129 19.90 -1.96 1.85
N HIS A 130 19.87 -0.63 1.97
CA HIS A 130 19.82 0.25 0.81
C HIS A 130 21.00 0.03 -0.14
N ASP A 131 22.21 -0.04 0.39
CA ASP A 131 23.42 -0.17 -0.41
C ASP A 131 23.50 -1.54 -1.11
N ILE A 132 23.18 -2.63 -0.41
CA ILE A 132 23.18 -3.98 -1.01
C ILE A 132 22.04 -4.18 -2.01
N ILE A 133 20.93 -3.43 -1.91
CA ILE A 133 19.90 -3.42 -2.97
C ILE A 133 20.52 -2.88 -4.26
N TYR A 134 21.31 -1.81 -4.19
CA TYR A 134 21.98 -1.26 -5.36
C TYR A 134 23.14 -2.11 -5.85
N SER A 135 24.04 -2.55 -4.96
CA SER A 135 25.26 -3.26 -5.34
C SER A 135 25.00 -4.72 -5.71
N ASP A 136 24.18 -5.41 -4.94
CA ASP A 136 24.10 -6.87 -4.99
C ASP A 136 22.81 -7.34 -5.65
N LEU A 137 21.66 -6.71 -5.38
CA LEU A 137 20.40 -7.10 -6.01
C LEU A 137 20.25 -6.55 -7.43
N ILE A 138 20.47 -5.24 -7.63
CA ILE A 138 20.41 -4.60 -8.95
C ILE A 138 21.75 -4.77 -9.67
N GLY A 139 22.86 -4.44 -9.01
CA GLY A 139 24.21 -4.47 -9.56
C GLY A 139 24.32 -3.70 -10.88
N GLY A 140 24.96 -4.33 -11.88
CA GLY A 140 25.13 -3.75 -13.22
C GLY A 140 23.84 -3.63 -14.05
N ASN A 141 22.73 -4.22 -13.60
CA ASN A 141 21.47 -4.29 -14.36
C ASN A 141 20.53 -3.10 -14.09
N ARG A 142 21.05 -1.93 -13.69
CA ARG A 142 20.22 -0.73 -13.37
C ARG A 142 19.24 -0.34 -14.48
N GLY A 143 19.62 -0.57 -15.75
CA GLY A 143 18.79 -0.28 -16.90
C GLY A 143 17.51 -1.12 -17.03
N SER A 144 17.40 -2.26 -16.33
CA SER A 144 16.16 -3.06 -16.33
C SER A 144 15.12 -2.57 -15.34
N VAL A 145 15.52 -1.82 -14.31
CA VAL A 145 14.60 -1.36 -13.26
C VAL A 145 13.76 -0.20 -13.79
N ARG A 146 12.46 -0.45 -13.94
CA ARG A 146 11.47 0.52 -14.43
C ARG A 146 10.67 1.16 -13.30
N LYS A 147 10.64 0.50 -12.14
CA LYS A 147 9.89 0.93 -10.96
C LYS A 147 10.72 0.80 -9.70
N LEU A 148 10.84 1.88 -8.94
CA LEU A 148 11.53 1.90 -7.66
C LEU A 148 10.76 2.76 -6.66
N ILE A 149 10.20 2.13 -5.63
CA ILE A 149 9.39 2.79 -4.61
C ILE A 149 9.96 2.54 -3.21
N GLY A 150 10.00 3.56 -2.35
CA GLY A 150 10.25 3.48 -0.92
C GLY A 150 11.72 3.51 -0.50
N LEU A 151 12.65 3.30 -1.44
CA LEU A 151 14.08 3.19 -1.09
C LEU A 151 14.67 4.51 -0.57
N GLU A 152 14.12 5.65 -1.00
CA GLU A 152 14.46 6.97 -0.47
C GLU A 152 13.94 7.21 0.97
N GLU A 153 13.19 6.31 1.60
CA GLU A 153 12.84 6.44 3.02
C GLU A 153 14.06 6.35 3.96
N VAL A 154 15.13 5.71 3.50
CA VAL A 154 16.35 5.43 4.28
C VAL A 154 17.55 6.24 3.81
N CYS A 155 17.41 7.08 2.77
CA CYS A 155 18.45 7.97 2.28
C CYS A 155 17.88 9.36 1.90
N GLU A 156 18.70 10.41 1.97
CA GLU A 156 18.30 11.78 1.61
C GLU A 156 18.45 12.09 0.11
N GLY A 157 18.25 11.10 -0.76
CA GLY A 157 18.40 11.23 -2.21
C GLY A 157 19.85 11.12 -2.68
N CYS A 158 20.49 9.98 -2.41
CA CYS A 158 21.87 9.69 -2.82
C CYS A 158 22.04 9.67 -4.35
N VAL A 159 23.30 9.57 -4.81
CA VAL A 159 23.63 9.56 -6.26
C VAL A 159 22.92 8.43 -7.00
N ASP A 160 22.84 7.24 -6.39
CA ASP A 160 22.17 6.08 -6.99
C ASP A 160 20.66 6.29 -7.10
N CYS A 161 20.02 6.80 -6.04
CA CYS A 161 18.60 7.20 -6.08
C CYS A 161 18.35 8.26 -7.14
N MET A 162 19.22 9.25 -7.28
CA MET A 162 19.09 10.29 -8.30
C MET A 162 19.26 9.75 -9.73
N ASP A 163 20.13 8.77 -9.95
CA ASP A 163 20.26 8.09 -11.24
C ASP A 163 18.99 7.29 -11.56
N MET A 164 18.47 6.53 -10.59
CA MET A 164 17.24 5.76 -10.75
C MET A 164 16.01 6.64 -11.00
N ALA A 165 15.90 7.77 -10.31
CA ALA A 165 14.82 8.74 -10.51
C ALA A 165 14.75 9.24 -11.96
N LYS A 166 15.89 9.29 -12.67
CA LYS A 166 15.97 9.75 -14.06
C LYS A 166 15.65 8.65 -15.08
N ARG A 167 15.47 7.40 -14.66
CA ARG A 167 15.29 6.22 -15.52
C ARG A 167 13.95 5.53 -15.32
N CYS A 168 13.50 5.44 -14.07
CA CYS A 168 12.25 4.77 -13.72
C CYS A 168 11.04 5.51 -14.30
N VAL A 169 10.07 4.75 -14.79
CA VAL A 169 8.75 5.27 -15.19
C VAL A 169 7.81 5.41 -14.00
N GLU A 170 8.10 4.71 -12.89
CA GLU A 170 7.41 4.85 -11.60
C GLU A 170 8.44 4.97 -10.47
N TYR A 171 8.42 6.08 -9.74
CA TYR A 171 9.49 6.41 -8.79
C TYR A 171 8.99 7.16 -7.54
N GLY A 172 9.62 6.93 -6.40
CA GLY A 172 9.61 7.81 -5.22
C GLY A 172 9.40 7.07 -3.88
N PRO A 173 9.06 7.74 -2.77
CA PRO A 173 8.78 9.16 -2.68
C PRO A 173 10.02 10.00 -3.01
N LEU A 174 9.84 11.00 -3.88
CA LEU A 174 10.90 11.88 -4.34
C LEU A 174 11.46 12.73 -3.19
N ARG A 175 12.78 12.72 -2.99
CA ARG A 175 13.44 13.65 -2.03
C ARG A 175 13.72 15.01 -2.64
N PHE A 176 13.86 16.01 -1.79
CA PHE A 176 14.12 17.39 -2.22
C PHE A 176 15.41 17.54 -3.04
N GLN A 177 16.46 16.78 -2.71
CA GLN A 177 17.71 16.79 -3.48
C GLN A 177 17.52 16.21 -4.89
N VAL A 178 16.78 15.10 -5.01
CA VAL A 178 16.47 14.48 -6.29
C VAL A 178 15.59 15.40 -7.13
N LEU A 179 14.55 16.02 -6.55
CA LEU A 179 13.70 17.01 -7.21
C LEU A 179 14.52 18.13 -7.88
N LYS A 180 15.47 18.73 -7.14
CA LYS A 180 16.37 19.76 -7.68
C LYS A 180 17.33 19.23 -8.75
N GLY A 181 17.70 17.95 -8.66
CA GLY A 181 18.62 17.27 -9.58
C GLY A 181 18.03 16.96 -10.95
N ILE A 182 16.69 16.95 -11.08
CA ILE A 182 16.01 16.71 -12.35
C ILE A 182 15.98 18.01 -13.17
N LYS A 183 16.90 18.12 -14.12
CA LYS A 183 17.01 19.27 -15.03
C LYS A 183 16.46 18.99 -16.43
N LYS A 184 16.60 17.74 -16.90
CA LYS A 184 16.13 17.32 -18.22
C LYS A 184 14.63 16.98 -18.17
N PRO A 185 13.89 17.18 -19.27
CA PRO A 185 12.52 16.72 -19.39
C PRO A 185 12.40 15.23 -19.08
N ILE A 186 11.48 14.85 -18.20
CA ILE A 186 11.15 13.48 -17.85
C ILE A 186 9.64 13.37 -17.64
N HIS A 187 9.10 12.23 -18.06
CA HIS A 187 7.71 11.88 -17.85
C HIS A 187 7.63 10.60 -17.02
N TYR A 188 6.88 10.66 -15.93
CA TYR A 188 6.59 9.50 -15.08
C TYR A 188 5.18 9.02 -15.33
N ARG A 189 4.98 7.71 -15.48
CA ARG A 189 3.64 7.13 -15.38
C ARG A 189 3.06 7.40 -14.00
N LYS A 190 3.87 7.22 -12.95
CA LYS A 190 3.49 7.57 -11.57
C LYS A 190 4.67 8.16 -10.82
N LEU A 191 4.47 9.33 -10.21
CA LEU A 191 5.48 9.96 -9.37
C LEU A 191 4.97 10.00 -7.94
N HIS A 192 5.76 9.46 -7.02
CA HIS A 192 5.45 9.44 -5.60
C HIS A 192 6.13 10.63 -4.93
N ILE A 193 5.39 11.36 -4.08
CA ILE A 193 5.91 12.41 -3.20
C ILE A 193 5.29 12.25 -1.81
N SER A 194 5.93 12.79 -0.79
CA SER A 194 5.38 12.83 0.57
C SER A 194 4.89 14.23 0.93
N ASP A 195 3.98 14.30 1.91
CA ASP A 195 3.64 15.53 2.63
C ASP A 195 4.89 16.26 3.17
N LYS A 196 5.91 15.51 3.61
CA LYS A 196 7.21 16.05 4.02
C LYS A 196 7.94 16.78 2.89
N LEU A 197 7.92 16.26 1.65
CA LEU A 197 8.50 16.98 0.52
C LEU A 197 7.80 18.32 0.32
N LEU A 198 6.47 18.36 0.43
CA LEU A 198 5.70 19.61 0.31
C LEU A 198 6.15 20.62 1.36
N GLU A 199 6.28 20.20 2.62
CA GLU A 199 6.81 21.02 3.71
C GLU A 199 8.23 21.51 3.44
N ILE A 200 9.16 20.65 3.02
CA ILE A 200 10.55 21.02 2.77
C ILE A 200 10.64 22.06 1.64
N VAL A 201 9.85 21.90 0.58
CA VAL A 201 9.76 22.88 -0.51
C VAL A 201 9.24 24.21 0.01
N ALA A 202 8.16 24.23 0.80
CA ALA A 202 7.63 25.45 1.38
C ALA A 202 8.64 26.14 2.29
N ASN A 203 9.26 25.41 3.23
CA ASN A 203 10.29 25.93 4.12
C ASN A 203 11.47 26.50 3.35
N HIS A 204 11.96 25.79 2.33
CA HIS A 204 13.05 26.29 1.51
C HIS A 204 12.69 27.59 0.77
N CYS A 205 11.48 27.71 0.23
CA CYS A 205 11.05 28.94 -0.43
C CYS A 205 10.93 30.09 0.59
N THR A 206 10.31 29.83 1.73
CA THR A 206 10.06 30.80 2.79
C THR A 206 11.35 31.32 3.42
N LEU A 207 12.26 30.44 3.84
CA LEU A 207 13.52 30.83 4.50
C LEU A 207 14.42 31.65 3.59
N ASN A 208 14.29 31.48 2.28
CA ASN A 208 15.09 32.19 1.30
C ASN A 208 14.36 33.41 0.70
N SER A 209 13.26 33.86 1.28
CA SER A 209 12.46 34.99 0.76
C SER A 209 12.07 35.97 1.86
N THR A 210 11.99 37.25 1.50
CA THR A 210 11.54 38.33 2.39
C THR A 210 10.09 38.74 2.12
N THR A 211 9.56 38.42 0.94
CA THR A 211 8.21 38.73 0.48
C THR A 211 7.49 37.48 -0.01
N ARG A 212 6.15 37.54 -0.04
CA ARG A 212 5.29 36.46 -0.56
C ARG A 212 5.53 36.26 -2.06
N GLU A 213 5.71 37.34 -2.81
CA GLU A 213 5.96 37.33 -4.25
C GLU A 213 7.28 36.64 -4.58
N ASP A 214 8.36 36.96 -3.85
CA ASP A 214 9.65 36.31 -4.08
C ASP A 214 9.63 34.84 -3.69
N CYS A 215 8.90 34.49 -2.63
CA CYS A 215 8.65 33.10 -2.24
C CYS A 215 8.04 32.31 -3.41
N PHE A 216 7.00 32.87 -4.06
CA PHE A 216 6.37 32.23 -5.21
C PHE A 216 7.25 32.19 -6.47
N LYS A 217 8.12 33.19 -6.69
CA LYS A 217 9.14 33.11 -7.76
C LYS A 217 10.11 31.95 -7.50
N LYS A 218 10.53 31.73 -6.24
CA LYS A 218 11.40 30.59 -5.88
C LYS A 218 10.68 29.26 -6.03
N LEU A 219 9.44 29.17 -5.57
CA LEU A 219 8.60 28.00 -5.78
C LEU A 219 8.49 27.64 -7.26
N ASN A 220 8.27 28.64 -8.11
CA ASN A 220 8.20 28.49 -9.56
C ASN A 220 9.50 27.93 -10.16
N ASN A 221 10.67 28.24 -9.59
CA ASN A 221 11.97 27.74 -10.07
C ASN A 221 12.30 26.33 -9.59
N ILE A 222 11.78 25.94 -8.42
CA ILE A 222 11.98 24.62 -7.82
C ILE A 222 11.04 23.59 -8.46
N ILE A 223 9.75 23.92 -8.57
CA ILE A 223 8.77 23.08 -9.24
C ILE A 223 8.85 23.38 -10.74
N ARG A 224 9.60 22.56 -11.47
CA ARG A 224 9.88 22.77 -12.89
C ARG A 224 8.91 22.02 -13.79
N ARG A 225 8.64 22.59 -14.96
CA ARG A 225 7.87 21.95 -16.05
C ARG A 225 8.65 20.83 -16.77
N SER A 226 9.91 20.62 -16.41
CA SER A 226 10.71 19.49 -16.89
C SER A 226 10.23 18.16 -16.32
N ILE A 227 9.41 18.16 -15.28
CA ILE A 227 8.77 16.96 -14.75
C ILE A 227 7.32 16.96 -15.21
N SER A 228 6.82 15.81 -15.63
CA SER A 228 5.39 15.56 -15.84
C SER A 228 5.02 14.18 -15.33
N CYS A 229 3.74 13.97 -14.96
CA CYS A 229 3.26 12.63 -14.65
C CYS A 229 1.76 12.42 -14.89
N ASP A 230 1.37 11.18 -15.21
CA ASP A 230 -0.06 10.82 -15.37
C ASP A 230 -0.78 10.77 -14.01
N THR A 231 -0.13 10.14 -13.03
CA THR A 231 -0.61 10.04 -11.65
C THR A 231 0.41 10.59 -10.67
N LEU A 232 -0.01 11.54 -9.84
CA LEU A 232 0.73 11.96 -8.66
C LEU A 232 0.29 11.12 -7.47
N VAL A 233 1.23 10.41 -6.84
CA VAL A 233 0.97 9.59 -5.66
C VAL A 233 1.44 10.35 -4.42
N LEU A 234 0.51 10.76 -3.57
CA LEU A 234 0.77 11.48 -2.33
C LEU A 234 0.86 10.50 -1.17
N TRP A 235 1.99 10.48 -0.47
CA TRP A 235 2.17 9.73 0.77
C TRP A 235 1.92 10.69 1.91
N ILE A 236 0.82 10.46 2.63
CA ILE A 236 0.35 11.35 3.69
C ILE A 236 0.54 10.66 5.02
N CYS A 237 1.30 11.29 5.91
CA CYS A 237 1.50 10.82 7.27
C CYS A 237 0.36 11.32 8.15
N GLU A 238 -0.33 10.41 8.82
CA GLU A 238 -1.44 10.73 9.72
C GLU A 238 -0.95 11.37 11.00
N ILE A 239 0.19 10.91 11.52
CA ILE A 239 0.74 11.36 12.80
C ILE A 239 2.12 11.98 12.58
N ARG A 240 2.24 13.27 12.89
CA ARG A 240 3.50 14.00 12.91
C ARG A 240 3.64 14.82 14.19
N GLU A 241 4.88 14.92 14.65
CA GLU A 241 5.29 15.62 15.87
C GLU A 241 5.53 17.11 15.57
N HIS A 242 4.73 17.95 16.20
CA HIS A 242 4.85 19.41 16.14
C HIS A 242 4.54 20.02 17.50
N TYR A 243 4.83 21.31 17.70
CA TYR A 243 4.71 21.95 19.01
C TYR A 243 3.73 23.12 18.94
N ILE A 244 2.64 23.05 19.71
CA ILE A 244 1.70 24.16 19.84
C ILE A 244 1.91 24.78 21.22
N ASN A 245 2.36 26.04 21.27
CA ASN A 245 2.62 26.78 22.51
C ASN A 245 3.55 26.02 23.49
N GLY A 246 4.55 25.32 22.96
CA GLY A 246 5.50 24.51 23.75
C GLY A 246 5.00 23.11 24.14
N VAL A 247 3.75 22.76 23.83
CA VAL A 247 3.19 21.42 24.05
C VAL A 247 3.39 20.57 22.80
N ARG A 248 3.99 19.38 22.95
CA ARG A 248 4.16 18.44 21.85
C ARG A 248 2.82 17.81 21.48
N GLU A 249 2.41 17.99 20.24
CA GLU A 249 1.22 17.38 19.66
C GLU A 249 1.60 16.34 18.60
N ASN A 250 0.82 15.26 18.56
CA ASN A 250 0.91 14.19 17.59
C ASN A 250 -0.39 14.17 16.80
N ALA A 251 -0.41 14.79 15.63
CA ALA A 251 -1.60 14.88 14.79
C ALA A 251 -1.22 15.01 13.32
N HIS A 252 -2.22 15.03 12.44
CA HIS A 252 -1.99 15.31 11.03
C HIS A 252 -1.48 16.73 10.88
N PHE A 253 -0.33 16.89 10.23
CA PHE A 253 0.30 18.19 10.05
C PHE A 253 -0.22 18.88 8.78
N ALA A 254 -0.33 20.20 8.84
CA ALA A 254 -0.78 20.97 7.68
C ALA A 254 0.16 20.80 6.49
N MET A 255 -0.41 20.77 5.28
CA MET A 255 0.32 20.80 4.03
C MET A 255 0.21 22.19 3.37
N PRO A 256 1.24 22.64 2.65
CA PRO A 256 1.23 23.93 1.95
C PRO A 256 0.48 23.81 0.61
N ARG A 257 -0.71 24.42 0.54
CA ARG A 257 -1.64 24.30 -0.59
C ARG A 257 -1.01 24.65 -1.94
N GLU A 258 -0.36 25.80 -2.02
CA GLU A 258 0.16 26.32 -3.29
C GLU A 258 1.33 25.49 -3.82
N VAL A 259 2.09 24.81 -2.95
CA VAL A 259 3.14 23.88 -3.38
C VAL A 259 2.51 22.71 -4.14
N LEU A 260 1.44 22.12 -3.59
CA LEU A 260 0.71 21.02 -4.23
C LEU A 260 0.05 21.48 -5.54
N ASP A 261 -0.62 22.64 -5.54
CA ASP A 261 -1.24 23.18 -6.75
C ASP A 261 -0.22 23.45 -7.87
N PHE A 262 0.96 23.98 -7.52
CA PHE A 262 2.05 24.17 -8.49
C PHE A 262 2.52 22.84 -9.08
N MET A 263 2.65 21.79 -8.27
CA MET A 263 3.03 20.45 -8.75
C MET A 263 1.95 19.90 -9.69
N ILE A 264 0.68 19.93 -9.29
CA ILE A 264 -0.44 19.44 -10.11
C ILE A 264 -0.47 20.16 -11.46
N LYS A 265 -0.41 21.50 -11.45
CA LYS A 265 -0.50 22.31 -12.66
C LYS A 265 0.71 22.18 -13.56
N LYS A 266 1.93 22.26 -13.01
CA LYS A 266 3.16 22.23 -13.82
C LYS A 266 3.54 20.86 -14.33
N TRP A 267 3.18 19.81 -13.59
CA TRP A 267 3.46 18.43 -13.99
C TRP A 267 2.31 17.82 -14.79
N ASN A 268 1.28 18.61 -15.11
CA ASN A 268 0.12 18.22 -15.91
C ASN A 268 -0.59 16.97 -15.37
N VAL A 269 -0.79 16.93 -14.05
CA VAL A 269 -1.34 15.78 -13.33
C VAL A 269 -2.83 15.63 -13.65
N LYS A 270 -3.22 14.44 -14.12
CA LYS A 270 -4.64 14.12 -14.42
C LYS A 270 -5.34 13.40 -13.29
N THR A 271 -4.58 12.60 -12.54
CA THR A 271 -5.10 11.73 -11.48
C THR A 271 -4.23 11.83 -10.24
N ILE A 272 -4.86 11.75 -9.07
CA ILE A 272 -4.15 11.70 -7.79
C ILE A 272 -4.43 10.37 -7.11
N ARG A 273 -3.40 9.81 -6.48
CA ARG A 273 -3.53 8.70 -5.54
C ARG A 273 -3.02 9.13 -4.18
N MET A 274 -3.86 9.06 -3.17
CA MET A 274 -3.43 9.25 -1.78
C MET A 274 -3.17 7.90 -1.13
N ASN A 275 -1.99 7.74 -0.57
CA ASN A 275 -1.66 6.65 0.33
C ASN A 275 -1.63 7.24 1.74
N MET A 276 -2.63 6.91 2.54
CA MET A 276 -2.69 7.31 3.96
C MET A 276 -1.83 6.34 4.77
N ILE A 277 -0.90 6.87 5.55
CA ILE A 277 0.12 6.10 6.27
C ILE A 277 0.11 6.56 7.73
N ALA A 278 -0.08 5.63 8.66
CA ALA A 278 -0.18 5.94 10.09
C ALA A 278 1.04 6.73 10.61
N CYS A 279 2.24 6.30 10.25
CA CYS A 279 3.47 6.95 10.66
C CYS A 279 4.62 6.71 9.67
N THR A 280 5.55 7.65 9.59
CA THR A 280 6.78 7.57 8.79
C THR A 280 8.00 7.90 9.66
N ARG A 281 9.22 7.72 9.13
CA ARG A 281 10.47 8.10 9.80
C ARG A 281 10.53 9.58 10.17
N GLU A 282 9.91 10.43 9.36
CA GLU A 282 10.06 11.89 9.40
C GLU A 282 8.98 12.55 10.26
N LYS A 283 8.90 12.12 11.52
CA LYS A 283 7.87 12.59 12.45
C LYS A 283 7.94 14.09 12.70
N LYS A 284 9.15 14.65 12.81
CA LYS A 284 9.34 16.06 13.18
C LYS A 284 8.91 17.00 12.05
N CYS A 285 8.08 17.98 12.40
CA CYS A 285 7.68 19.07 11.53
C CYS A 285 8.57 20.30 11.73
N TYR A 286 8.77 21.05 10.65
CA TYR A 286 9.40 22.37 10.70
C TYR A 286 8.39 23.44 10.33
N GLU A 287 8.16 24.37 11.25
CA GLU A 287 7.05 25.35 11.20
C GLU A 287 7.41 26.67 10.51
N ASN A 288 8.64 26.84 9.99
CA ASN A 288 9.07 28.14 9.42
C ASN A 288 8.12 28.66 8.32
N TRP A 289 7.58 27.77 7.48
CA TRP A 289 6.62 28.13 6.44
C TRP A 289 5.25 28.52 6.99
N ILE A 290 4.86 27.98 8.15
CA ILE A 290 3.65 28.33 8.89
C ILE A 290 3.79 29.73 9.47
N ASP A 291 4.92 30.03 10.13
CA ASP A 291 5.14 31.28 10.86
C ASP A 291 5.10 32.51 9.95
N ARG A 292 5.59 32.37 8.72
CA ARG A 292 5.60 33.47 7.73
C ARG A 292 4.26 33.69 7.05
N GLY A 293 3.36 32.70 7.07
CA GLY A 293 2.00 32.83 6.50
C GLY A 293 1.95 33.03 4.98
N TYR A 294 3.01 32.71 4.22
CA TYR A 294 3.02 32.86 2.76
C TYR A 294 2.19 31.81 2.03
N PHE A 295 2.00 30.64 2.64
CA PHE A 295 1.25 29.52 2.08
C PHE A 295 -0.04 29.29 2.85
N THR A 296 -1.10 28.88 2.15
CA THR A 296 -2.33 28.43 2.79
C THR A 296 -2.14 27.03 3.37
N LYS A 297 -2.53 26.88 4.64
CA LYS A 297 -2.53 25.59 5.36
C LYS A 297 -3.73 24.78 4.94
N ILE A 298 -3.52 23.52 4.56
CA ILE A 298 -4.60 22.55 4.35
C ILE A 298 -4.36 21.28 5.17
N LYS A 299 -5.43 20.72 5.69
CA LYS A 299 -5.45 19.47 6.44
C LYS A 299 -6.59 18.59 5.97
N LEU A 300 -6.44 17.29 6.17
CA LEU A 300 -7.43 16.28 5.79
C LEU A 300 -8.33 15.84 6.95
N ASP A 301 -7.98 16.22 8.17
CA ASP A 301 -8.71 15.97 9.42
C ASP A 301 -9.39 17.23 10.00
N ASP A 302 -9.23 18.40 9.37
CA ASP A 302 -9.93 19.62 9.78
C ASP A 302 -11.45 19.48 9.57
N PRO A 303 -12.27 20.24 10.33
CA PRO A 303 -13.70 20.35 10.03
C PRO A 303 -13.92 20.84 8.59
N TYR A 304 -14.75 20.16 7.82
CA TYR A 304 -14.85 20.42 6.37
C TYR A 304 -15.24 21.85 6.02
N TRP A 305 -16.05 22.52 6.85
CA TRP A 305 -16.43 23.91 6.61
C TRP A 305 -15.26 24.90 6.71
N LYS A 306 -14.17 24.54 7.39
CA LYS A 306 -12.92 25.33 7.44
C LYS A 306 -12.00 25.05 6.25
N THR A 307 -12.19 23.93 5.57
CA THR A 307 -11.40 23.57 4.39
C THR A 307 -11.79 24.46 3.22
N GLY A 308 -10.82 25.24 2.71
CA GLY A 308 -11.02 26.11 1.55
C GLY A 308 -11.40 25.30 0.30
N GLN A 309 -12.33 25.82 -0.50
CA GLN A 309 -12.68 25.21 -1.78
C GLN A 309 -11.54 25.41 -2.80
N SER A 310 -11.23 24.36 -3.53
CA SER A 310 -10.28 24.34 -4.63
C SER A 310 -10.70 25.30 -5.74
N GLY A 311 -9.72 25.93 -6.39
CA GLY A 311 -9.92 26.64 -7.65
C GLY A 311 -10.13 25.69 -8.84
N ASP A 312 -10.01 26.22 -10.06
CA ASP A 312 -10.41 25.62 -11.36
C ASP A 312 -9.75 24.28 -11.77
N LEU A 313 -8.94 23.65 -10.92
CA LEU A 313 -8.21 22.42 -11.24
C LEU A 313 -9.10 21.19 -11.02
N LYS A 314 -9.82 20.81 -12.08
CA LYS A 314 -10.60 19.56 -12.12
C LYS A 314 -9.74 18.34 -12.40
N LEU A 315 -9.68 17.41 -11.45
CA LEU A 315 -9.06 16.11 -11.61
C LEU A 315 -10.03 15.13 -12.27
N GLN A 316 -9.48 14.19 -13.05
CA GLN A 316 -10.30 13.12 -13.64
C GLN A 316 -10.73 12.11 -12.59
N HIS A 317 -9.85 11.80 -11.65
CA HIS A 317 -10.08 10.76 -10.65
C HIS A 317 -9.15 10.93 -9.45
N LEU A 318 -9.70 10.71 -8.25
CA LEU A 318 -8.96 10.59 -7.00
C LEU A 318 -9.07 9.16 -6.46
N SER A 319 -7.94 8.50 -6.25
CA SER A 319 -7.88 7.20 -5.57
C SER A 319 -7.26 7.33 -4.19
N VAL A 320 -7.78 6.62 -3.21
CA VAL A 320 -7.28 6.59 -1.83
C VAL A 320 -6.99 5.16 -1.43
N LYS A 321 -5.84 4.94 -0.80
CA LYS A 321 -5.47 3.68 -0.18
C LYS A 321 -5.24 3.90 1.31
N VAL A 322 -5.98 3.16 2.13
CA VAL A 322 -5.90 3.23 3.60
C VAL A 322 -5.35 1.94 4.22
N SER A 323 -4.74 1.05 3.44
CA SER A 323 -4.20 -0.22 3.97
C SER A 323 -3.06 -0.02 4.99
N ASP A 324 -2.32 1.09 4.90
CA ASP A 324 -1.21 1.40 5.80
C ASP A 324 -1.61 2.50 6.82
N SER A 325 -2.90 2.84 6.88
CA SER A 325 -3.52 3.87 7.72
C SER A 325 -4.12 3.27 8.98
N TYR A 326 -4.13 4.06 10.06
CA TYR A 326 -4.79 3.72 11.31
C TYR A 326 -5.92 4.72 11.61
N ASP A 327 -5.62 6.03 11.63
CA ASP A 327 -6.58 7.07 12.00
C ASP A 327 -7.58 7.35 10.87
N CYS A 328 -7.12 7.51 9.62
CA CYS A 328 -8.02 7.76 8.49
C CYS A 328 -8.96 6.58 8.24
N ALA A 329 -8.44 5.36 8.39
CA ALA A 329 -9.24 4.15 8.37
C ALA A 329 -10.31 4.16 9.47
N GLY A 330 -9.94 4.48 10.71
CA GLY A 330 -10.85 4.61 11.84
C GLY A 330 -11.98 5.61 11.56
N GLY A 331 -11.65 6.82 11.10
CA GLY A 331 -12.63 7.86 10.77
C GLY A 331 -13.63 7.48 9.68
N LEU A 332 -13.25 6.59 8.76
CA LEU A 332 -14.16 6.03 7.75
C LEU A 332 -15.01 4.87 8.30
N MET A 333 -14.55 4.18 9.34
CA MET A 333 -15.15 2.92 9.80
C MET A 333 -16.11 3.07 10.98
N TYR A 334 -15.80 3.93 11.95
CA TYR A 334 -16.58 4.01 13.18
C TYR A 334 -17.80 4.94 13.06
N SER A 335 -18.99 4.38 13.27
CA SER A 335 -20.28 5.09 13.28
C SER A 335 -20.47 6.00 14.50
N ASN A 336 -19.97 5.57 15.66
CA ASN A 336 -20.03 6.29 16.92
C ASN A 336 -18.64 6.35 17.59
N PRO A 337 -17.77 7.26 17.12
CA PRO A 337 -16.41 7.35 17.60
C PRO A 337 -16.36 7.82 19.06
N LYS A 338 -15.85 6.96 19.94
CA LYS A 338 -15.70 7.19 21.39
C LYS A 338 -14.37 7.85 21.73
N THR A 339 -13.32 7.56 20.96
CA THR A 339 -11.98 8.11 21.20
C THR A 339 -11.65 9.28 20.27
N VAL A 340 -10.68 10.12 20.66
CA VAL A 340 -10.18 11.21 19.80
C VAL A 340 -9.63 10.67 18.48
N TYR A 341 -8.94 9.52 18.52
CA TYR A 341 -8.42 8.85 17.33
C TYR A 341 -9.52 8.41 16.36
N GLU A 342 -10.64 7.89 16.86
CA GLU A 342 -11.77 7.46 16.03
C GLU A 342 -12.52 8.65 15.40
N LYS A 343 -12.42 9.85 16.00
CA LYS A 343 -13.01 11.09 15.46
C LYS A 343 -12.12 11.74 14.39
N ASN A 344 -10.82 11.44 14.40
CA ASN A 344 -9.91 11.96 13.39
C ASN A 344 -10.37 11.49 12.00
N PHE A 345 -10.31 12.39 11.02
CA PHE A 345 -10.68 12.10 9.63
C PHE A 345 -12.16 11.69 9.39
N GLU A 346 -13.10 11.91 10.32
CA GLU A 346 -14.54 11.68 10.05
C GLU A 346 -15.04 12.52 8.85
N ASN A 347 -14.40 13.67 8.61
CA ASN A 347 -14.72 14.61 7.54
C ASN A 347 -13.89 14.38 6.26
N TYR A 348 -13.15 13.27 6.18
CA TYR A 348 -12.13 13.07 5.16
C TYR A 348 -12.66 13.19 3.73
N ILE A 349 -13.79 12.53 3.41
CA ILE A 349 -14.35 12.57 2.05
C ILE A 349 -14.83 13.99 1.67
N ALA A 350 -15.45 14.71 2.60
CA ALA A 350 -15.82 16.11 2.39
C ALA A 350 -14.57 16.98 2.19
N ASN A 351 -13.54 16.81 3.01
CA ASN A 351 -12.26 17.51 2.85
C ASN A 351 -11.62 17.25 1.48
N LEU A 352 -11.61 16.00 1.00
CA LEU A 352 -11.10 15.68 -0.33
C LEU A 352 -11.83 16.44 -1.43
N ARG A 353 -13.17 16.53 -1.36
CA ARG A 353 -13.97 17.23 -2.37
C ARG A 353 -13.84 18.75 -2.32
N ARG A 354 -13.51 19.30 -1.15
CA ARG A 354 -13.19 20.72 -1.03
C ARG A 354 -11.78 21.00 -1.54
N LEU A 355 -10.82 20.11 -1.29
CA LEU A 355 -9.44 20.28 -1.75
C LEU A 355 -9.26 20.03 -3.25
N PHE A 356 -10.03 19.11 -3.83
CA PHE A 356 -9.93 18.76 -5.25
C PHE A 356 -11.31 18.79 -5.89
N GLN A 357 -11.40 19.36 -7.08
CA GLN A 357 -12.61 19.24 -7.88
C GLN A 357 -12.56 17.92 -8.65
N MET A 358 -13.44 16.98 -8.33
CA MET A 358 -13.55 15.69 -9.03
C MET A 358 -14.96 15.11 -8.94
N ASP A 359 -15.30 14.25 -9.92
CA ASP A 359 -16.59 13.57 -9.98
C ASP A 359 -16.48 12.08 -9.58
N LYS A 360 -15.25 11.56 -9.42
CA LYS A 360 -15.02 10.13 -9.14
C LYS A 360 -13.95 9.90 -8.07
N ILE A 361 -14.35 9.22 -7.00
CA ILE A 361 -13.47 8.79 -5.90
C ILE A 361 -13.42 7.26 -5.87
N SER A 362 -12.24 6.69 -5.59
CA SER A 362 -12.11 5.26 -5.29
C SER A 362 -11.30 5.04 -4.02
N ILE A 363 -11.77 4.19 -3.11
CA ILE A 363 -11.15 3.94 -1.81
C ILE A 363 -10.89 2.45 -1.65
N ASP A 364 -9.64 2.09 -1.37
CA ASP A 364 -9.19 0.72 -1.09
C ASP A 364 -8.90 0.57 0.40
N CYS A 365 -9.90 0.07 1.14
CA CYS A 365 -9.83 -0.31 2.54
C CYS A 365 -9.29 -1.74 2.64
N GLY A 366 -7.98 -1.89 2.42
CA GLY A 366 -7.30 -3.18 2.52
C GLY A 366 -7.28 -3.75 3.95
N HIS A 367 -7.05 -5.05 4.08
CA HIS A 367 -7.15 -5.84 5.32
C HIS A 367 -5.94 -5.74 6.29
N TRP A 368 -4.96 -4.89 6.00
CA TRP A 368 -3.58 -5.09 6.49
C TRP A 368 -3.34 -4.69 7.97
N ARG A 369 -4.11 -3.74 8.53
CA ARG A 369 -3.85 -3.19 9.88
C ARG A 369 -5.09 -2.82 10.69
N GLN A 370 -6.28 -3.12 10.19
CA GLN A 370 -7.51 -2.62 10.79
C GLN A 370 -8.20 -3.74 11.55
N LYS A 371 -8.15 -3.68 12.88
CA LYS A 371 -9.08 -4.43 13.73
C LYS A 371 -10.40 -3.66 13.72
N HIS A 372 -11.33 -4.07 12.87
CA HIS A 372 -12.67 -3.54 12.87
C HIS A 372 -13.44 -4.16 14.04
N SER A 373 -13.74 -3.39 15.08
CA SER A 373 -14.49 -3.86 16.25
C SER A 373 -16.00 -3.61 16.14
N ALA A 374 -16.44 -2.86 15.14
CA ALA A 374 -17.86 -2.59 14.88
C ALA A 374 -18.51 -3.69 14.00
N SER A 375 -19.83 -3.70 13.89
CA SER A 375 -20.53 -4.58 12.96
C SER A 375 -20.42 -4.05 11.52
N LEU A 376 -20.54 -4.94 10.53
CA LEU A 376 -20.53 -4.56 9.12
C LEU A 376 -21.68 -3.61 8.76
N GLU A 377 -22.83 -3.76 9.42
CA GLU A 377 -23.99 -2.88 9.27
C GLU A 377 -23.67 -1.44 9.72
N GLU A 378 -23.01 -1.28 10.88
CA GLU A 378 -22.60 0.04 11.36
C GLU A 378 -21.61 0.72 10.41
N PHE A 379 -20.68 -0.05 9.84
CA PHE A 379 -19.76 0.43 8.82
C PHE A 379 -20.51 0.94 7.59
N MET A 380 -21.47 0.16 7.07
CA MET A 380 -22.27 0.55 5.90
C MET A 380 -23.09 1.82 6.15
N LYS A 381 -23.66 1.98 7.35
CA LYS A 381 -24.37 3.21 7.73
C LYS A 381 -23.41 4.40 7.84
N ASN A 382 -22.24 4.20 8.46
CA ASN A 382 -21.27 5.28 8.64
C ASN A 382 -20.67 5.77 7.34
N ILE A 383 -20.29 4.86 6.43
CA ILE A 383 -19.66 5.27 5.17
C ILE A 383 -20.62 6.10 4.31
N LEU A 384 -21.91 5.74 4.31
CA LEU A 384 -22.95 6.54 3.64
C LEU A 384 -23.07 7.93 4.28
N ARG A 385 -23.13 7.98 5.62
CA ARG A 385 -23.17 9.25 6.39
C ARG A 385 -22.00 10.16 6.03
N VAL A 386 -20.76 9.64 6.10
CA VAL A 386 -19.52 10.41 5.86
C VAL A 386 -19.47 10.96 4.43
N ILE A 387 -19.87 10.16 3.44
CA ILE A 387 -19.90 10.58 2.04
C ILE A 387 -20.95 11.69 1.82
N GLN A 388 -22.07 11.63 2.54
CA GLN A 388 -23.19 12.57 2.38
C GLN A 388 -23.09 13.84 3.22
N LEU A 389 -22.06 14.01 4.07
CA LEU A 389 -21.92 15.17 4.97
C LEU A 389 -22.09 16.53 4.26
N GLU A 390 -21.55 16.68 3.05
CA GLU A 390 -21.62 17.92 2.28
C GLU A 390 -22.69 17.88 1.16
N LYS A 391 -23.44 16.77 1.02
CA LYS A 391 -24.51 16.55 0.02
C LYS A 391 -24.20 17.02 -1.41
N GLN A 392 -22.95 16.93 -1.85
CA GLN A 392 -22.57 17.58 -3.11
C GLN A 392 -22.87 16.67 -4.32
N ARG A 393 -23.39 17.29 -5.38
CA ARG A 393 -23.92 16.63 -6.58
C ARG A 393 -22.83 15.97 -7.45
N LYS A 394 -23.25 15.10 -8.37
CA LYS A 394 -22.45 14.48 -9.44
C LYS A 394 -21.19 13.79 -8.91
N LEU A 395 -21.38 12.82 -8.03
CA LEU A 395 -20.28 12.08 -7.43
C LEU A 395 -20.50 10.57 -7.56
N GLU A 396 -19.48 9.90 -8.09
CA GLU A 396 -19.35 8.45 -8.07
C GLU A 396 -18.27 8.04 -7.04
N VAL A 397 -18.66 7.29 -6.02
CA VAL A 397 -17.74 6.75 -5.01
C VAL A 397 -17.68 5.24 -5.13
N ASN A 398 -16.48 4.70 -5.29
CA ASN A 398 -16.24 3.26 -5.35
C ASN A 398 -15.40 2.83 -4.15
N ILE A 399 -15.88 1.91 -3.34
CA ILE A 399 -15.18 1.43 -2.15
C ILE A 399 -14.94 -0.06 -2.27
N GLN A 400 -13.75 -0.50 -1.90
CA GLN A 400 -13.41 -1.89 -1.68
C GLN A 400 -13.09 -2.07 -0.20
N PHE A 401 -13.81 -2.95 0.47
CA PHE A 401 -13.64 -3.25 1.88
C PHE A 401 -13.42 -4.74 2.08
N PHE A 402 -12.38 -5.10 2.81
CA PHE A 402 -11.99 -6.49 3.08
C PHE A 402 -12.18 -6.76 4.56
N THR A 403 -12.99 -7.76 4.89
CA THR A 403 -13.42 -8.04 6.27
C THR A 403 -13.37 -9.53 6.58
N GLU A 404 -13.49 -9.85 7.86
CA GLU A 404 -13.52 -11.22 8.40
C GLU A 404 -14.94 -11.58 8.81
N ILE A 405 -15.24 -12.87 8.90
CA ILE A 405 -16.62 -13.32 9.21
C ILE A 405 -17.10 -12.84 10.58
N CYS A 406 -16.19 -12.65 11.55
CA CYS A 406 -16.56 -12.12 12.87
C CYS A 406 -17.27 -10.75 12.81
N SER A 407 -17.01 -9.94 11.77
CA SER A 407 -17.65 -8.64 11.57
C SER A 407 -19.12 -8.72 11.15
N PHE A 408 -19.66 -9.91 10.86
CA PHE A 408 -21.07 -10.12 10.54
C PHE A 408 -21.96 -10.24 11.78
N LYS A 409 -21.38 -10.24 12.99
CA LYS A 409 -22.15 -10.23 14.25
C LYS A 409 -22.35 -8.81 14.76
N VAL A 410 -23.46 -8.57 15.45
CA VAL A 410 -23.73 -7.29 16.12
C VAL A 410 -23.06 -7.28 17.50
N GLY A 411 -21.82 -6.79 17.57
CA GLY A 411 -21.04 -6.79 18.81
C GLY A 411 -20.76 -8.21 19.31
N ASN A 412 -21.10 -8.48 20.58
CA ASN A 412 -20.94 -9.81 21.19
C ASN A 412 -22.23 -10.66 21.13
N SER A 413 -23.28 -10.21 20.43
CA SER A 413 -24.54 -10.96 20.35
C SER A 413 -24.49 -12.06 19.28
N GLU A 414 -25.49 -12.94 19.31
CA GLU A 414 -25.74 -13.90 18.21
C GLU A 414 -26.51 -13.25 17.04
N GLU A 415 -26.93 -11.99 17.17
CA GLU A 415 -27.63 -11.29 16.09
C GLU A 415 -26.68 -11.01 14.93
N LEU A 416 -27.19 -11.24 13.73
CA LEU A 416 -26.46 -11.08 12.49
C LEU A 416 -26.72 -9.69 11.91
N ALA A 417 -25.67 -9.08 11.37
CA ALA A 417 -25.73 -7.79 10.72
C ALA A 417 -26.69 -7.83 9.53
N GLU A 418 -27.59 -6.86 9.46
CA GLU A 418 -28.53 -6.71 8.36
C GLU A 418 -27.98 -5.76 7.28
N ILE A 419 -28.57 -5.82 6.09
CA ILE A 419 -28.25 -4.88 5.01
C ILE A 419 -29.07 -3.60 5.30
N PRO A 420 -28.44 -2.43 5.48
CA PRO A 420 -29.19 -1.19 5.67
C PRO A 420 -30.09 -0.91 4.47
N SER A 421 -31.30 -0.40 4.72
CA SER A 421 -32.36 -0.26 3.70
C SER A 421 -32.00 0.69 2.57
N GLU A 422 -31.02 1.58 2.76
CA GLU A 422 -30.51 2.48 1.73
C GLU A 422 -29.69 1.75 0.65
N TYR A 423 -29.20 0.53 0.95
CA TYR A 423 -28.37 -0.24 0.03
C TYR A 423 -29.18 -1.27 -0.74
N SER A 424 -28.99 -1.24 -2.05
CA SER A 424 -29.43 -2.30 -2.96
C SER A 424 -28.31 -3.30 -3.20
N LEU A 425 -28.60 -4.59 -3.06
CA LEU A 425 -27.67 -5.64 -3.46
C LEU A 425 -27.71 -5.79 -4.99
N LEU A 426 -26.55 -5.76 -5.64
CA LEU A 426 -26.41 -6.11 -7.05
C LEU A 426 -26.03 -7.59 -7.18
N SER A 427 -26.53 -8.24 -8.22
CA SER A 427 -26.27 -9.67 -8.50
C SER A 427 -24.81 -9.99 -8.84
N ASP A 428 -23.98 -8.97 -9.07
CA ASP A 428 -22.57 -9.10 -9.39
C ASP A 428 -21.80 -9.82 -8.26
N ARG A 429 -21.33 -11.04 -8.56
CA ARG A 429 -20.24 -11.68 -7.81
C ARG A 429 -18.92 -11.03 -8.24
N VAL A 430 -18.14 -10.58 -7.26
CA VAL A 430 -16.76 -10.12 -7.50
C VAL A 430 -15.80 -11.03 -6.78
N GLU A 431 -14.65 -11.29 -7.37
CA GLU A 431 -13.59 -12.06 -6.72
C GLU A 431 -12.22 -11.47 -7.03
N CYS A 432 -11.30 -11.64 -6.09
CA CYS A 432 -9.92 -11.28 -6.31
C CYS A 432 -8.98 -12.16 -5.47
N ILE A 433 -7.73 -12.26 -5.90
CA ILE A 433 -6.68 -12.94 -5.14
C ILE A 433 -5.80 -11.84 -4.53
N ARG A 434 -5.75 -11.79 -3.20
CA ARG A 434 -4.92 -10.82 -2.47
C ARG A 434 -4.18 -11.51 -1.34
N MET A 435 -2.98 -11.02 -1.07
CA MET A 435 -2.20 -11.45 0.10
C MET A 435 -3.00 -11.19 1.36
N SER A 436 -2.99 -12.11 2.32
CA SER A 436 -3.58 -11.93 3.64
C SER A 436 -2.54 -12.15 4.73
N VAL A 437 -2.67 -11.40 5.84
CA VAL A 437 -1.98 -11.64 7.10
C VAL A 437 -3.09 -11.86 8.10
N SER A 438 -3.02 -12.92 8.90
CA SER A 438 -3.94 -13.03 10.03
C SER A 438 -3.65 -11.88 11.02
N LEU A 439 -4.71 -11.26 11.53
CA LEU A 439 -4.62 -10.20 12.55
C LEU A 439 -3.96 -10.70 13.84
N ASP A 440 -3.93 -12.03 14.05
CA ASP A 440 -3.41 -12.69 15.24
C ASP A 440 -1.92 -13.02 15.17
N VAL A 441 -1.21 -12.65 14.10
CA VAL A 441 0.23 -12.95 14.04
C VAL A 441 1.06 -11.92 14.80
N VAL A 442 1.04 -12.11 16.11
CA VAL A 442 1.84 -11.45 17.16
C VAL A 442 3.31 -11.86 17.05
N GLU A 443 4.20 -10.87 17.23
CA GLU A 443 5.67 -10.91 17.41
C GLU A 443 6.54 -11.70 16.40
N SER A 444 6.24 -12.97 16.12
CA SER A 444 7.08 -13.85 15.30
C SER A 444 6.83 -13.73 13.78
N GLY A 445 5.65 -13.27 13.37
CA GLY A 445 5.24 -13.19 11.95
C GLY A 445 5.12 -14.57 11.28
N PRO A 446 4.24 -14.78 10.28
CA PRO A 446 4.18 -16.07 9.62
C PRO A 446 5.42 -16.24 8.73
N GLU A 447 6.00 -17.44 8.65
CA GLU A 447 7.13 -17.71 7.75
C GLU A 447 6.84 -17.29 6.29
N ARG A 448 5.55 -17.33 5.93
CA ARG A 448 5.04 -16.94 4.63
C ARG A 448 3.69 -16.27 4.74
N LEU A 449 3.46 -15.26 3.91
CA LEU A 449 2.11 -14.78 3.63
C LEU A 449 1.49 -15.54 2.47
N ASN A 450 0.21 -15.87 2.61
CA ASN A 450 -0.52 -16.60 1.60
C ASN A 450 -1.36 -15.65 0.75
N MET A 451 -1.40 -15.93 -0.55
CA MET A 451 -2.43 -15.40 -1.41
C MET A 451 -3.72 -16.10 -1.05
N ILE A 452 -4.73 -15.33 -0.66
CA ILE A 452 -6.05 -15.84 -0.33
C ILE A 452 -7.01 -15.38 -1.42
N LYS A 453 -7.92 -16.27 -1.80
CA LYS A 453 -9.05 -15.92 -2.65
C LYS A 453 -10.10 -15.21 -1.81
N TRP A 454 -10.41 -13.99 -2.21
CA TRP A 454 -11.45 -13.17 -1.63
C TRP A 454 -12.64 -13.16 -2.56
N VAL A 455 -13.81 -13.44 -2.01
CA VAL A 455 -15.09 -13.38 -2.72
C VAL A 455 -15.91 -12.24 -2.14
N GLY A 456 -16.63 -11.55 -3.01
CA GLY A 456 -17.28 -10.31 -2.65
C GLY A 456 -18.62 -10.09 -3.33
N ARG A 457 -19.35 -9.15 -2.74
CA ARG A 457 -20.67 -8.69 -3.15
C ARG A 457 -20.65 -7.18 -3.34
N ARG A 458 -21.45 -6.69 -4.28
CA ARG A 458 -21.60 -5.27 -4.55
C ARG A 458 -22.92 -4.74 -4.01
N PHE A 459 -22.82 -3.76 -3.13
CA PHE A 459 -23.93 -2.99 -2.59
C PHE A 459 -23.90 -1.60 -3.20
N GLN A 460 -25.07 -1.06 -3.53
CA GLN A 460 -25.18 0.22 -4.22
C GLN A 460 -26.23 1.14 -3.59
N VAL A 461 -25.86 2.41 -3.45
CA VAL A 461 -26.79 3.52 -3.15
C VAL A 461 -26.81 4.45 -4.36
N LYS A 462 -28.02 4.80 -4.81
CA LYS A 462 -28.25 5.75 -5.91
C LYS A 462 -29.17 6.86 -5.44
N ASP A 463 -28.75 8.09 -5.67
CA ASP A 463 -29.59 9.28 -5.52
C ASP A 463 -29.63 9.97 -6.89
N MET A 464 -30.78 9.81 -7.55
CA MET A 464 -30.99 10.28 -8.92
C MET A 464 -31.05 11.80 -9.00
N ASP A 465 -31.59 12.46 -7.97
CA ASP A 465 -31.71 13.92 -7.92
C ASP A 465 -30.33 14.56 -7.86
N ASN A 466 -29.45 14.02 -7.01
CA ASN A 466 -28.09 14.52 -6.86
C ASN A 466 -27.08 13.92 -7.85
N HIS A 467 -27.51 13.01 -8.73
CA HIS A 467 -26.62 12.26 -9.63
C HIS A 467 -25.46 11.61 -8.86
N PHE A 468 -25.79 10.99 -7.72
CA PHE A 468 -24.84 10.38 -6.81
C PHE A 468 -24.94 8.86 -6.90
N THR A 469 -23.78 8.20 -6.89
CA THR A 469 -23.68 6.75 -6.84
C THR A 469 -22.58 6.32 -5.88
N LEU A 470 -22.92 5.50 -4.91
CA LEU A 470 -21.98 4.77 -4.07
C LEU A 470 -22.00 3.31 -4.47
N ASN A 471 -20.84 2.78 -4.87
CA ASN A 471 -20.61 1.35 -5.07
C ASN A 471 -19.70 0.84 -3.96
N LEU A 472 -20.23 0.00 -3.08
CA LEU A 472 -19.49 -0.63 -2.00
C LEU A 472 -19.30 -2.12 -2.31
N ASN A 473 -18.05 -2.53 -2.55
CA ASN A 473 -17.70 -3.93 -2.71
C ASN A 473 -17.14 -4.45 -1.39
N ILE A 474 -17.81 -5.41 -0.78
CA ILE A 474 -17.40 -6.06 0.47
C ILE A 474 -16.84 -7.43 0.11
N TYR A 475 -15.67 -7.76 0.65
CA TYR A 475 -14.95 -9.00 0.39
C TYR A 475 -14.66 -9.76 1.68
N VAL A 476 -14.79 -11.08 1.61
CA VAL A 476 -14.46 -12.04 2.69
C VAL A 476 -13.59 -13.16 2.12
N LYS A 477 -12.87 -13.87 2.99
CA LYS A 477 -12.03 -15.01 2.58
C LYS A 477 -12.95 -16.17 2.18
N GLU A 478 -12.70 -16.77 1.01
CA GLU A 478 -13.50 -17.90 0.53
C GLU A 478 -13.43 -19.11 1.48
N THR A 479 -12.27 -19.32 2.11
CA THR A 479 -12.07 -20.41 3.07
C THR A 479 -12.94 -20.25 4.31
N GLU A 480 -13.00 -19.05 4.86
CA GLU A 480 -13.83 -18.76 6.04
C GLU A 480 -15.31 -19.00 5.72
N LEU A 481 -15.78 -18.63 4.51
CA LEU A 481 -17.18 -18.85 4.12
C LEU A 481 -17.53 -20.34 4.01
N ARG A 482 -16.63 -21.18 3.50
CA ARG A 482 -16.85 -22.63 3.39
C ARG A 482 -16.95 -23.30 4.75
N GLU A 483 -16.23 -22.79 5.74
CA GLU A 483 -16.23 -23.33 7.10
C GLU A 483 -17.49 -22.96 7.90
N LEU A 484 -18.27 -21.98 7.42
CA LEU A 484 -19.36 -21.38 8.18
C LEU A 484 -20.75 -21.99 7.92
N ASP A 485 -20.91 -22.84 6.90
CA ASP A 485 -22.21 -23.34 6.48
C ASP A 485 -22.78 -24.40 7.44
N ASN A 486 -23.34 -23.93 8.55
CA ASN A 486 -24.00 -24.72 9.61
C ASN A 486 -25.52 -24.46 9.65
N GLY A 487 -26.18 -24.29 8.49
CA GLY A 487 -27.63 -24.02 8.42
C GLY A 487 -28.04 -22.56 8.66
N LEU A 488 -27.07 -21.63 8.80
CA LEU A 488 -27.30 -20.18 8.91
C LEU A 488 -28.04 -19.59 7.70
N MET A 489 -27.87 -20.22 6.54
CA MET A 489 -28.58 -19.89 5.30
C MET A 489 -30.09 -20.09 5.39
N GLU A 490 -30.52 -21.13 6.12
CA GLU A 490 -31.93 -21.52 6.22
C GLU A 490 -32.67 -20.63 7.22
N THR A 491 -31.99 -20.18 8.28
CA THR A 491 -32.56 -19.36 9.34
C THR A 491 -32.51 -17.86 9.05
N HIS A 492 -31.52 -17.38 8.29
CA HIS A 492 -31.31 -15.94 8.04
C HIS A 492 -30.96 -15.60 6.58
N PRO A 493 -31.83 -15.93 5.60
CA PRO A 493 -31.51 -15.81 4.17
C PRO A 493 -31.28 -14.36 3.70
N ASN A 494 -31.84 -13.37 4.39
CA ASN A 494 -31.76 -11.95 4.04
C ASN A 494 -30.67 -11.17 4.82
N SER A 495 -29.95 -11.84 5.72
CA SER A 495 -28.84 -11.24 6.46
C SER A 495 -27.63 -11.00 5.55
N LEU A 496 -26.69 -10.16 5.98
CA LEU A 496 -25.42 -9.98 5.26
C LEU A 496 -24.72 -11.33 5.06
N ILE A 497 -24.73 -12.21 6.06
CA ILE A 497 -24.06 -13.51 5.99
C ILE A 497 -24.76 -14.47 5.02
N GLY A 498 -26.10 -14.46 5.00
CA GLY A 498 -26.90 -15.26 4.06
C GLY A 498 -26.58 -14.91 2.60
N VAL A 499 -26.48 -13.63 2.27
CA VAL A 499 -26.14 -13.17 0.91
C VAL A 499 -24.76 -13.66 0.44
N PHE A 500 -23.80 -13.81 1.36
CA PHE A 500 -22.48 -14.35 1.04
C PHE A 500 -22.46 -15.87 0.96
N LEU A 501 -23.22 -16.58 1.79
CA LEU A 501 -23.29 -18.05 1.77
C LEU A 501 -23.98 -18.59 0.50
N GLN A 502 -24.91 -17.83 -0.12
CA GLN A 502 -25.42 -18.11 -1.48
C GLN A 502 -24.35 -18.19 -2.59
N LEU A 503 -23.06 -17.89 -2.30
CA LEU A 503 -21.95 -18.04 -3.24
C LEU A 503 -21.32 -19.43 -3.28
N VAL A 504 -21.48 -20.18 -2.18
CA VAL A 504 -20.74 -21.41 -1.90
C VAL A 504 -21.56 -22.64 -2.27
N THR A 505 -22.89 -22.53 -2.17
CA THR A 505 -23.87 -23.44 -2.77
C THR A 505 -23.98 -23.23 -4.29
#